data_AF-A0ABD5C7J4-F1
#
_entry.id   AF-A0ABD5C7J4-F1
#
_cell.length_a   1.000
_cell.length_b   1.000
_cell.length_c   1.000
_cell.angle_alpha   90.00
_cell.angle_beta   90.00
_cell.angle_gamma   90.00
#
_symmetry.space_group_name_H-M   'P 1'
#
loop_
_entity.id
_entity.type
_entity.pdbx_description
1 polymer ?
#
loop_
_entity_poly.entity_id
_entity_poly.type
_entity_poly.pdbx_seq_one_letter_code
_entity_poly.pdbx_strand_id
1 'polypeptide(L)'
;MVEINNQRKAFLDMLAWSEGTDNGRQKTRNHGYDVIVGGELFTDYSDHPRKLVTLNPKLKSTAAGRYQLLSRWWDSYRKQLGL
;
A
#
# COMPACT_ATOMS: atom_id res chain seq x y z
N MET A 1 14.60 -3.38 10.87
CA MET A 1 14.25 -3.15 9.44
C MET A 1 15.19 -3.95 8.55
N VAL A 2 14.73 -4.38 7.38
CA VAL A 2 15.58 -5.09 6.40
C VAL A 2 16.43 -4.07 5.64
N GLU A 3 17.71 -4.39 5.42
CA GLU A 3 18.62 -3.54 4.65
C GLU A 3 18.12 -3.34 3.20
N ILE A 4 18.20 -2.12 2.69
CA ILE A 4 17.81 -1.80 1.31
C ILE A 4 19.06 -1.58 0.46
N ASN A 5 19.10 -2.22 -0.70
CA ASN A 5 20.08 -1.98 -1.76
C ASN A 5 19.36 -1.65 -3.07
N ASN A 6 20.11 -1.32 -4.11
CA ASN A 6 19.55 -0.92 -5.41
C ASN A 6 18.60 -1.97 -6.00
N GLN A 7 18.91 -3.27 -5.86
CA GLN A 7 18.08 -4.35 -6.39
C GLN A 7 16.75 -4.46 -5.65
N ARG A 8 16.77 -4.39 -4.31
CA ARG A 8 15.54 -4.41 -3.49
C ARG A 8 14.68 -3.18 -3.74
N LYS A 9 15.30 -2.00 -3.88
CA LYS A 9 14.59 -0.77 -4.25
C LYS A 9 13.92 -0.91 -5.61
N ALA A 10 14.66 -1.34 -6.64
CA ALA A 10 14.11 -1.55 -7.98
C ALA A 10 12.96 -2.58 -7.98
N PHE A 11 13.07 -3.63 -7.16
CA PHE A 11 11.99 -4.61 -6.98
C PHE A 11 10.74 -3.99 -6.33
N LEU A 12 10.91 -3.16 -5.30
CA LEU A 12 9.80 -2.44 -4.67
C LEU A 12 9.16 -1.42 -5.63
N ASP A 13 9.96 -0.76 -6.46
CA ASP A 13 9.45 0.14 -7.51
C ASP A 13 8.63 -0.65 -8.55
N MET A 14 9.10 -1.83 -8.95
CA MET A 14 8.35 -2.75 -9.80
C MET A 14 7.03 -3.19 -9.15
N LEU A 15 7.03 -3.52 -7.85
CA LEU A 15 5.80 -3.87 -7.13
C LEU A 15 4.83 -2.69 -7.07
N ALA A 16 5.31 -1.48 -6.79
CA ALA A 16 4.48 -0.28 -6.76
C ALA A 16 3.78 -0.02 -8.10
N TRP A 17 4.50 -0.21 -9.21
CA TRP A 17 3.95 -0.13 -10.55
C TRP A 17 2.92 -1.24 -10.80
N SER A 18 3.25 -2.49 -10.45
CA SER A 18 2.41 -3.68 -10.68
C SER A 18 1.10 -3.65 -9.89
N GLU A 19 1.14 -3.22 -8.64
CA GLU A 19 -0.05 -3.00 -7.80
C GLU A 19 -0.86 -1.78 -8.25
N GLY A 20 -0.36 -1.04 -9.24
CA GLY A 20 -1.03 0.11 -9.82
C GLY A 20 -1.01 1.35 -8.93
N THR A 21 -0.10 1.44 -7.96
CA THR A 21 -0.02 2.58 -7.04
C THR A 21 0.94 3.68 -7.54
N ASP A 22 2.01 3.30 -8.24
CA ASP A 22 3.04 4.21 -8.78
C ASP A 22 3.34 3.88 -10.26
N ASN A 23 2.33 4.03 -11.11
CA ASN A 23 2.39 3.63 -12.52
C ASN A 23 2.24 4.79 -13.52
N GLY A 24 2.32 6.04 -13.04
CA GLY A 24 2.11 7.24 -13.86
C GLY A 24 0.67 7.52 -14.28
N ARG A 25 -0.30 6.68 -13.89
CA ARG A 25 -1.73 6.82 -14.21
C ARG A 25 -2.60 6.99 -12.96
N GLN A 26 -2.32 6.20 -11.93
CA GLN A 26 -2.94 6.34 -10.62
C GLN A 26 -2.52 7.67 -10.00
N LYS A 27 -3.50 8.44 -9.52
CA LYS A 27 -3.20 9.66 -8.76
C LYS A 27 -2.51 9.26 -7.46
N THR A 28 -1.43 9.95 -7.14
CA THR A 28 -0.69 9.80 -5.88
C THR A 28 0.04 11.12 -5.61
N ARG A 29 0.24 11.45 -4.33
CA ARG A 29 1.07 12.58 -3.90
C ARG A 29 2.42 12.12 -3.36
N ASN A 30 2.65 10.82 -3.29
CA ASN A 30 3.83 10.22 -2.70
C ASN A 30 4.11 8.83 -3.29
N HIS A 31 4.35 8.75 -4.60
CA HIS A 31 4.82 7.53 -5.27
C HIS A 31 4.05 6.25 -4.91
N GLY A 32 2.73 6.33 -4.79
CA GLY A 32 1.84 5.23 -4.44
C GLY A 32 1.68 4.94 -2.95
N TYR A 33 2.48 5.53 -2.07
CA TYR A 33 2.42 5.29 -0.62
C TYR A 33 1.11 5.73 0.04
N ASP A 34 0.35 6.63 -0.58
CA ASP A 34 -0.94 7.14 -0.11
C ASP A 34 -2.16 6.44 -0.74
N VAL A 35 -1.98 5.42 -1.59
CA VAL A 35 -3.09 4.85 -2.37
C VAL A 35 -3.87 3.81 -1.56
N ILE A 36 -5.18 3.99 -1.46
CA ILE A 36 -6.14 2.97 -1.02
C ILE A 36 -6.62 2.20 -2.26
N VAL A 37 -6.84 0.89 -2.11
CA VAL A 37 -7.43 0.05 -3.14
C VAL A 37 -8.73 0.67 -3.70
N GLY A 38 -8.86 0.71 -5.02
CA GLY A 38 -9.90 1.46 -5.71
C GLY A 38 -9.50 2.88 -6.14
N GLY A 39 -8.32 3.36 -5.71
CA GLY A 39 -7.67 4.55 -6.25
C GLY A 39 -7.87 5.85 -5.46
N GLU A 40 -8.55 5.77 -4.31
CA GLU A 40 -8.59 6.88 -3.36
C GLU A 40 -7.25 7.10 -2.66
N LEU A 41 -7.07 8.27 -2.03
CA LEU A 41 -5.86 8.61 -1.29
C LEU A 41 -6.15 8.82 0.20
N PHE A 42 -5.20 8.43 1.05
CA PHE A 42 -5.16 8.82 2.46
C PHE A 42 -4.03 9.81 2.73
N THR A 43 -4.13 10.57 3.82
CA THR A 43 -3.14 11.62 4.14
C THR A 43 -2.46 11.45 5.49
N ASP A 44 -3.01 10.60 6.37
CA ASP A 44 -2.40 10.28 7.65
C ASP A 44 -1.66 8.95 7.57
N TYR A 45 -0.35 8.97 7.81
CA TYR A 45 0.55 7.82 7.78
C TYR A 45 0.84 7.24 9.17
N SER A 46 0.23 7.79 10.23
CA SER A 46 0.39 7.28 11.60
C SER A 46 -0.08 5.83 11.76
N ASP A 47 -0.97 5.38 10.86
CA ASP A 47 -1.53 4.04 10.85
C ASP A 47 -2.05 3.65 9.45
N HIS A 48 -2.33 2.37 9.26
CA HIS A 48 -3.05 1.90 8.08
C HIS A 48 -4.49 2.45 8.08
N PRO A 49 -5.05 2.92 6.94
CA PRO A 49 -6.34 3.62 6.91
C PRO A 49 -7.55 2.74 7.25
N ARG A 50 -7.40 1.40 7.21
CA ARG A 50 -8.41 0.37 7.57
C ARG A 50 -9.77 0.54 6.87
N LYS A 51 -9.80 1.23 5.72
CA LYS A 51 -11.00 1.40 4.90
C LYS A 51 -11.29 0.12 4.13
N LEU A 52 -12.44 -0.51 4.39
CA LEU A 52 -12.93 -1.65 3.61
C LEU A 52 -13.64 -1.12 2.35
N VAL A 53 -12.96 -1.21 1.20
CA VAL A 53 -13.50 -0.77 -0.09
C VAL A 53 -14.17 -1.94 -0.79
N THR A 54 -15.37 -1.70 -1.33
CA THR A 54 -16.09 -2.67 -2.17
C THR A 54 -15.74 -2.40 -3.63
N LEU A 55 -14.95 -3.27 -4.24
CA LEU A 55 -14.50 -3.14 -5.63
C LEU A 55 -15.55 -3.62 -6.63
N ASN A 56 -16.32 -4.62 -6.22
CA ASN A 56 -17.51 -5.09 -6.91
C ASN A 56 -18.42 -5.80 -5.88
N PRO A 57 -19.66 -6.21 -6.23
CA PRO A 57 -20.58 -6.81 -5.27
C PRO A 57 -20.07 -8.07 -4.55
N LYS A 58 -19.05 -8.74 -5.09
CA LYS A 58 -18.47 -9.98 -4.54
C LYS A 58 -17.05 -9.80 -3.99
N LEU A 59 -16.44 -8.63 -4.15
CA LEU A 59 -15.04 -8.39 -3.79
C LEU A 59 -14.91 -7.12 -2.95
N LYS A 60 -14.36 -7.30 -1.75
CA LYS A 60 -13.99 -6.21 -0.86
C LYS A 60 -12.53 -6.37 -0.45
N SER A 61 -11.84 -5.26 -0.25
CA SER A 61 -10.44 -5.25 0.16
C SER A 61 -10.16 -4.09 1.11
N THR A 62 -9.19 -4.28 2.00
CA THR A 62 -8.66 -3.23 2.87
C THR A 62 -7.27 -2.78 2.44
N ALA A 63 -6.81 -3.17 1.24
CA ALA A 63 -5.46 -2.88 0.77
C ALA A 63 -5.18 -1.36 0.73
N ALA A 64 -4.02 -0.96 1.26
CA ALA A 64 -3.55 0.40 1.18
C ALA A 64 -2.01 0.49 1.13
N GLY A 65 -1.55 1.67 0.74
CA GLY A 65 -0.14 2.01 0.59
C GLY A 65 0.46 1.45 -0.70
N ARG A 66 1.75 1.76 -0.90
CA ARG A 66 2.48 1.47 -2.15
C ARG A 66 2.48 0.00 -2.55
N TYR A 67 2.38 -0.88 -1.56
CA TYR A 67 2.41 -2.33 -1.73
C TYR A 67 1.06 -2.99 -1.40
N GLN A 68 -0.03 -2.21 -1.34
CA GLN A 68 -1.41 -2.68 -1.15
C GLN A 68 -1.58 -3.66 0.02
N LEU A 69 -0.92 -3.35 1.15
CA LEU A 69 -0.95 -4.18 2.36
C LEU A 69 -2.37 -4.17 2.95
N LEU A 70 -2.88 -5.35 3.32
CA LEU A 70 -4.19 -5.46 4.00
C LEU A 70 -4.07 -5.08 5.48
N SER A 71 -5.12 -4.49 6.04
CA SER A 71 -5.20 -4.12 7.47
C SER A 71 -4.81 -5.24 8.43
N ARG A 72 -5.29 -6.47 8.22
CA ARG A 72 -4.95 -7.64 9.05
C ARG A 72 -3.44 -7.91 9.11
N TRP A 73 -2.75 -7.70 7.99
CA TRP A 73 -1.31 -7.94 7.90
C TRP A 73 -0.52 -6.77 8.45
N TRP A 74 -0.99 -5.54 8.22
CA TRP A 74 -0.44 -4.38 8.90
C TRP A 74 -0.43 -4.58 10.42
N ASP A 75 -1.55 -4.95 11.03
CA ASP A 75 -1.62 -5.11 12.50
C ASP A 75 -0.63 -6.18 12.99
N SER A 76 -0.45 -7.25 12.22
CA SER A 76 0.50 -8.32 12.53
C SER A 76 1.95 -7.85 12.42
N TYR A 77 2.33 -7.21 11.31
CA TYR A 77 3.68 -6.72 11.08
C TYR A 77 4.03 -5.55 12.01
N ARG A 78 3.08 -4.66 12.32
CA ARG A 78 3.27 -3.56 13.25
C ARG A 78 3.72 -4.09 14.62
N LYS A 79 3.02 -5.09 15.14
CA LYS A 79 3.39 -5.75 16.40
C LYS A 79 4.70 -6.51 16.30
N GLN A 80 4.89 -7.29 15.23
CA GLN A 80 6.07 -8.15 15.07
C GLN A 80 7.37 -7.35 14.87
N LEU A 81 7.30 -6.23 14.15
CA LEU A 81 8.47 -5.44 13.76
C LEU A 81 8.66 -4.16 14.59
N GLY A 82 7.70 -3.83 15.47
CA GLY A 82 7.73 -2.63 16.29
C GLY A 82 7.60 -1.34 15.46
N LEU A 83 6.62 -1.29 14.56
CA LEU A 83 6.36 -0.15 13.67
C LEU A 83 5.40 0.88 14.28
#